data_AF-A1TT03-F1
#
_entry.id   AF-A1TT03-F1
#
_cell.length_a   1.000
_cell.length_b   1.000
_cell.length_c   1.000
_cell.angle_alpha   90.00
_cell.angle_beta   90.00
_cell.angle_gamma   90.00
#
_symmetry.space_group_name_H-M   'P 1'
#
loop_
_entity.id
_entity.type
_entity.pdbx_description
1 polymer ?
#
loop_
_entity_poly.entity_id
_entity_poly.type
_entity_poly.pdbx_seq_one_letter_code
_entity_poly.pdbx_strand_id
1 'polypeptide(L)'
;MNALAMTRRAAAFALTACLAACGGGGGGDAFGGGGNGGGGGGVDGGGNGGGGGGNGGGGTTPSQVTGQYIAQPAASGAALLAAMNDQGSRGYAYLSAMVTGGSAQNDFYVTDTAHASSRLTYETVAQANSGDGLVAQLNQQGARGFVFKGPTMSGDGPGISLLTVRDATRGATYSYERQAISGSLGSDAFQAQLNAEGARGFRLVGPIGAGQDSFNLYARDSSATTYSYTVIAVSGSGGMASGDALRQRMNEQGAQGDFYLGAFSLQGGAIGQVFEKSSAQNGAVEYDLSAVNLEQSADQKLAAMNQRAAQGFFFVSDLSTDDGSTYTLSARNAASLRSPLVGVAFPN
;
A
#
# COMPACT_ATOMS: atom_id res chain seq x y z
N MET A 1 32.40 -23.04 4.62
CA MET A 1 32.71 -21.65 5.00
C MET A 1 31.49 -20.80 4.67
N ASN A 2 30.86 -20.28 5.72
CA ASN A 2 29.85 -19.22 5.85
C ASN A 2 28.62 -19.21 4.92
N ALA A 3 27.63 -20.04 5.31
CA ALA A 3 26.22 -19.76 5.10
C ALA A 3 25.65 -19.05 6.34
N LEU A 4 24.68 -18.14 6.11
CA LEU A 4 23.70 -17.65 7.07
C LEU A 4 24.19 -16.69 8.18
N ALA A 5 24.46 -15.46 7.77
CA ALA A 5 24.21 -14.27 8.59
C ALA A 5 23.03 -13.49 7.96
N MET A 6 21.84 -14.09 7.98
CA MET A 6 20.59 -13.44 7.56
C MET A 6 20.07 -12.62 8.74
N THR A 7 20.57 -11.39 8.84
CA THR A 7 20.30 -10.50 9.97
C THR A 7 18.91 -9.87 9.80
N ARG A 8 17.98 -10.39 10.62
CA ARG A 8 16.66 -9.88 11.00
C ARG A 8 16.48 -8.36 10.79
N ARG A 9 15.67 -7.96 9.79
CA ARG A 9 14.71 -6.84 9.81
C ARG A 9 14.07 -6.67 8.43
N ALA A 10 12.74 -6.67 8.43
CA ALA A 10 11.85 -6.49 7.28
C ALA A 10 11.88 -7.56 6.17
N ALA A 11 11.64 -8.83 6.53
CA ALA A 11 10.90 -9.78 5.68
C ALA A 11 10.31 -10.93 6.54
N ALA A 12 9.03 -11.22 6.30
CA ALA A 12 8.35 -12.49 6.55
C ALA A 12 8.12 -12.97 8.02
N PHE A 13 6.98 -12.57 8.57
CA PHE A 13 5.95 -13.52 9.03
C PHE A 13 4.59 -12.97 8.55
N ALA A 14 4.22 -13.17 7.28
CA ALA A 14 3.52 -14.37 6.86
C ALA A 14 4.37 -15.65 6.90
N LEU A 15 4.16 -16.45 7.93
CA LEU A 15 4.32 -17.90 7.90
C LEU A 15 3.58 -18.41 9.16
N THR A 16 2.26 -18.44 9.13
CA THR A 16 1.54 -19.60 8.60
C THR A 16 0.27 -19.16 7.86
N ALA A 17 0.42 -18.88 6.55
CA ALA A 17 -0.63 -18.95 5.51
C ALA A 17 -0.19 -18.35 4.15
N CYS A 18 1.01 -17.77 4.02
CA CYS A 18 1.53 -17.37 2.71
C CYS A 18 3.02 -17.74 2.62
N LEU A 19 3.32 -18.93 2.09
CA LEU A 19 4.59 -19.12 1.38
C LEU A 19 4.54 -18.18 0.17
N ALA A 20 5.06 -16.96 0.35
CA ALA A 20 5.40 -16.09 -0.77
C ALA A 20 6.48 -16.82 -1.57
N ALA A 21 6.20 -17.01 -2.87
CA ALA A 21 7.07 -17.67 -3.82
C ALA A 21 8.43 -16.94 -3.91
N CYS A 22 9.38 -17.39 -3.10
CA CYS A 22 10.81 -17.23 -3.30
C CYS A 22 11.35 -18.65 -3.46
N GLY A 23 11.80 -19.01 -4.66
CA GLY A 23 12.38 -20.32 -4.89
C GLY A 23 12.30 -20.73 -6.36
N GLY A 24 13.22 -20.22 -7.16
CA GLY A 24 13.42 -20.67 -8.53
C GLY A 24 14.11 -22.04 -8.61
N GLY A 25 14.06 -22.62 -9.81
CA GLY A 25 15.07 -23.57 -10.29
C GLY A 25 14.54 -24.87 -10.91
N GLY A 26 14.52 -24.90 -12.26
CA GLY A 26 15.22 -25.95 -13.01
C GLY A 26 14.40 -27.03 -13.75
N GLY A 27 14.32 -26.90 -15.08
CA GLY A 27 14.62 -27.96 -16.05
C GLY A 27 13.46 -28.82 -16.59
N GLY A 28 13.38 -28.93 -17.92
CA GLY A 28 12.67 -30.02 -18.59
C GLY A 28 11.95 -29.63 -19.89
N ASP A 29 12.60 -29.95 -21.00
CA ASP A 29 12.22 -29.71 -22.40
C ASP A 29 10.90 -30.38 -22.84
N ALA A 30 10.19 -29.78 -23.81
CA ALA A 30 9.88 -30.39 -25.12
C ALA A 30 8.49 -30.04 -25.72
N PHE A 31 8.54 -29.84 -27.06
CA PHE A 31 7.49 -29.84 -28.09
C PHE A 31 6.53 -28.61 -28.11
N GLY A 32 6.25 -27.92 -29.22
CA GLY A 32 6.52 -28.15 -30.64
C GLY A 32 5.27 -27.79 -31.46
N GLY A 33 5.41 -26.85 -32.42
CA GLY A 33 4.43 -26.52 -33.48
C GLY A 33 3.41 -25.45 -33.11
N GLY A 34 3.07 -24.45 -33.92
CA GLY A 34 3.32 -24.15 -35.33
C GLY A 34 2.08 -23.41 -35.89
N GLY A 35 2.24 -22.44 -36.78
CA GLY A 35 1.14 -22.00 -37.67
C GLY A 35 0.92 -20.49 -37.85
N ASN A 36 1.18 -20.05 -39.09
CA ASN A 36 1.14 -18.71 -39.70
C ASN A 36 -0.21 -17.98 -39.83
N GLY A 37 -0.11 -16.65 -40.04
CA GLY A 37 -0.77 -15.89 -41.13
C GLY A 37 -1.98 -15.05 -40.69
N GLY A 38 -2.21 -13.81 -41.14
CA GLY A 38 -1.56 -12.92 -42.11
C GLY A 38 -2.56 -11.82 -42.53
N GLY A 39 -2.04 -10.62 -42.89
CA GLY A 39 -2.72 -9.54 -43.64
C GLY A 39 -3.74 -8.69 -42.84
N GLY A 40 -3.86 -7.36 -42.99
CA GLY A 40 -3.32 -6.39 -43.95
C GLY A 40 -4.38 -5.29 -44.17
N GLY A 41 -3.95 -4.03 -44.35
CA GLY A 41 -4.78 -2.96 -44.91
C GLY A 41 -4.98 -1.72 -44.02
N GLY A 42 -4.26 -0.64 -44.34
CA GLY A 42 -4.56 0.71 -43.85
C GLY A 42 -5.47 1.49 -44.81
N VAL A 43 -5.86 2.70 -44.42
CA VAL A 43 -5.71 3.97 -45.17
C VAL A 43 -6.21 5.16 -44.34
N ASP A 44 -5.65 6.31 -44.71
CA ASP A 44 -5.68 7.65 -44.14
C ASP A 44 -7.04 8.36 -44.11
N GLY A 45 -7.09 9.46 -43.34
CA GLY A 45 -8.14 10.48 -43.46
C GLY A 45 -8.08 11.56 -42.39
N GLY A 46 -7.21 12.56 -42.58
CA GLY A 46 -7.17 13.77 -41.76
C GLY A 46 -8.30 14.76 -42.05
N GLY A 47 -8.47 15.76 -41.19
CA GLY A 47 -9.36 16.91 -41.44
C GLY A 47 -9.60 17.77 -40.22
N ASN A 48 -9.06 18.98 -40.24
CA ASN A 48 -8.95 19.97 -39.17
C ASN A 48 -10.16 20.92 -39.11
N GLY A 49 -10.43 21.51 -37.93
CA GLY A 49 -10.82 22.93 -37.84
C GLY A 49 -12.12 23.30 -37.10
N GLY A 50 -12.00 24.30 -36.21
CA GLY A 50 -13.04 25.32 -36.00
C GLY A 50 -13.59 25.45 -34.59
N GLY A 51 -13.11 26.45 -33.84
CA GLY A 51 -13.50 26.71 -32.46
C GLY A 51 -14.82 27.48 -32.26
N GLY A 52 -15.16 27.66 -30.99
CA GLY A 52 -16.21 28.54 -30.50
C GLY A 52 -16.09 28.68 -28.97
N GLY A 53 -15.80 29.89 -28.51
CA GLY A 53 -15.60 30.20 -27.10
C GLY A 53 -16.90 30.19 -26.27
N GLY A 54 -16.73 30.06 -24.96
CA GLY A 54 -17.79 30.21 -23.98
C GLY A 54 -17.20 30.43 -22.59
N ASN A 55 -17.39 31.64 -22.07
CA ASN A 55 -17.00 32.12 -20.75
C ASN A 55 -17.50 31.26 -19.59
N GLY A 56 -16.76 31.31 -18.49
CA GLY A 56 -17.38 31.58 -17.18
C GLY A 56 -17.59 30.37 -16.29
N GLY A 57 -16.57 30.09 -15.47
CA GLY A 57 -16.68 29.17 -14.35
C GLY A 57 -15.31 28.85 -13.83
N GLY A 58 -14.67 29.82 -13.16
CA GLY A 58 -13.47 29.57 -12.36
C GLY A 58 -13.81 28.67 -11.17
N GLY A 59 -14.14 27.42 -11.45
CA GLY A 59 -13.95 26.34 -10.50
C GLY A 59 -12.45 26.24 -10.34
N THR A 60 -11.94 26.66 -9.19
CA THR A 60 -10.56 26.36 -8.81
C THR A 60 -10.40 24.86 -8.96
N THR A 61 -9.69 24.41 -9.99
CA THR A 61 -9.17 23.04 -10.02
C THR A 61 -8.48 22.85 -8.68
N PRO A 62 -8.87 21.86 -7.86
CA PRO A 62 -8.21 21.63 -6.58
C PRO A 62 -6.71 21.63 -6.82
N SER A 63 -5.97 22.46 -6.07
CA SER A 63 -4.53 22.53 -6.22
C SER A 63 -3.97 21.12 -6.07
N GLN A 64 -3.24 20.66 -7.07
CA GLN A 64 -2.70 19.31 -7.09
C GLN A 64 -1.82 19.11 -5.85
N VAL A 65 -2.10 18.05 -5.09
CA VAL A 65 -1.28 17.68 -3.94
C VAL A 65 0.07 17.21 -4.46
N THR A 66 1.15 17.84 -4.00
CA THR A 66 2.53 17.48 -4.31
C THR A 66 3.29 17.26 -3.01
N GLY A 67 4.46 16.65 -3.08
CA GLY A 67 5.21 16.33 -1.87
C GLY A 67 6.68 16.11 -2.07
N GLN A 68 7.32 15.70 -0.98
CA GLN A 68 8.75 15.44 -0.91
C GLN A 68 9.02 14.27 0.03
N TYR A 69 9.96 13.42 -0.37
CA TYR A 69 10.53 12.36 0.43
C TYR A 69 11.89 12.76 0.98
N ILE A 70 12.20 12.21 2.15
CA ILE A 70 13.55 12.12 2.70
C ILE A 70 13.85 10.66 3.02
N ALA A 71 15.13 10.30 3.00
CA ALA A 71 15.61 8.99 3.40
C ALA A 71 16.66 9.15 4.51
N GLN A 72 16.66 8.22 5.46
CA GLN A 72 17.66 8.11 6.51
C GLN A 72 18.19 6.68 6.58
N PRO A 73 19.43 6.48 7.06
CA PRO A 73 19.91 5.14 7.36
C PRO A 73 18.91 4.41 8.27
N ALA A 74 18.59 3.15 7.96
CA ALA A 74 17.59 2.42 8.72
C ALA A 74 17.96 2.31 10.20
N ALA A 75 17.03 2.72 11.06
CA ALA A 75 17.15 2.64 12.50
C ALA A 75 16.29 1.48 13.05
N SER A 76 16.31 1.30 14.36
CA SER A 76 15.47 0.26 14.98
C SER A 76 15.14 0.52 16.43
N GLY A 77 14.10 -0.15 16.93
CA GLY A 77 13.73 -0.08 18.33
C GLY A 77 13.48 1.35 18.78
N ALA A 78 14.07 1.71 19.92
CA ALA A 78 14.01 3.08 20.43
C ALA A 78 14.62 4.11 19.46
N ALA A 79 15.67 3.78 18.71
CA ALA A 79 16.28 4.70 17.75
C ALA A 79 15.35 4.97 16.56
N LEU A 80 14.64 3.95 16.06
CA LEU A 80 13.61 4.14 15.03
C LEU A 80 12.46 4.99 15.54
N LEU A 81 11.96 4.71 16.75
CA LEU A 81 10.89 5.49 17.36
C LEU A 81 11.28 6.96 17.55
N ALA A 82 12.51 7.22 17.98
CA ALA A 82 13.06 8.56 18.10
C ALA A 82 13.15 9.27 16.74
N ALA A 83 13.68 8.59 15.71
CA ALA A 83 13.77 9.13 14.35
C ALA A 83 12.38 9.46 13.76
N MET A 84 11.41 8.55 13.94
CA MET A 84 10.02 8.78 13.50
C MET A 84 9.38 9.98 14.18
N ASN A 85 9.60 10.16 15.49
CA ASN A 85 9.09 11.32 16.22
C ASN A 85 9.81 12.62 15.85
N ASP A 86 11.13 12.61 15.63
CA ASP A 86 11.87 13.78 15.14
C ASP A 86 11.36 14.22 13.77
N GLN A 87 11.23 13.29 12.80
CA GLN A 87 10.67 13.59 11.49
C GLN A 87 9.19 13.99 11.55
N GLY A 88 8.40 13.30 12.38
CA GLY A 88 6.98 13.59 12.59
C GLY A 88 6.73 15.00 13.13
N SER A 89 7.58 15.48 14.05
CA SER A 89 7.54 16.85 14.57
C SER A 89 7.81 17.92 13.51
N ARG A 90 8.45 17.54 12.39
CA ARG A 90 8.74 18.39 11.24
C ARG A 90 7.70 18.26 10.11
N GLY A 91 6.68 17.42 10.30
CA GLY A 91 5.63 17.18 9.31
C GLY A 91 5.95 16.10 8.29
N TYR A 92 6.94 15.23 8.57
CA TYR A 92 7.27 14.08 7.73
C TYR A 92 6.67 12.79 8.32
N ALA A 93 5.78 12.15 7.57
CA ALA A 93 5.22 10.85 7.89
C ALA A 93 6.20 9.72 7.57
N TYR A 94 6.37 8.78 8.48
CA TYR A 94 7.09 7.54 8.20
C TYR A 94 6.34 6.77 7.12
N LEU A 95 7.02 6.43 6.03
CA LEU A 95 6.50 5.54 5.02
C LEU A 95 6.89 4.11 5.41
N SER A 96 8.11 3.71 5.10
CA SER A 96 8.62 2.37 5.40
C SER A 96 10.15 2.35 5.38
N ALA A 97 10.74 1.31 5.96
CA ALA A 97 12.05 0.87 5.55
C ALA A 97 11.96 0.26 4.15
N MET A 98 12.87 0.61 3.25
CA MET A 98 12.97 0.01 1.91
C MET A 98 14.40 -0.45 1.65
N VAL A 99 14.51 -1.58 0.96
CA VAL A 99 15.79 -2.05 0.43
C VAL A 99 16.21 -1.16 -0.74
N THR A 100 17.49 -0.84 -0.77
CA THR A 100 18.23 -0.05 -1.75
C THR A 100 19.53 -0.80 -2.06
N GLY A 101 20.21 -0.46 -3.15
CA GLY A 101 21.28 -1.25 -3.79
C GLY A 101 22.20 -2.03 -2.85
N GLY A 102 22.48 -3.28 -3.21
CA GLY A 102 23.42 -4.14 -2.49
C GLY A 102 22.95 -4.66 -1.11
N SER A 103 21.65 -4.59 -0.80
CA SER A 103 20.96 -4.98 0.46
C SER A 103 20.86 -3.92 1.57
N ALA A 104 21.27 -2.67 1.30
CA ALA A 104 21.13 -1.59 2.27
C ALA A 104 19.66 -1.23 2.52
N GLN A 105 19.26 -1.03 3.78
CA GLN A 105 17.93 -0.54 4.14
C GLN A 105 17.98 0.93 4.55
N ASN A 106 17.00 1.70 4.08
CA ASN A 106 16.80 3.10 4.47
C ASN A 106 15.35 3.33 4.89
N ASP A 107 15.16 4.13 5.92
CA ASP A 107 13.86 4.59 6.38
C ASP A 107 13.42 5.79 5.54
N PHE A 108 12.30 5.67 4.84
CA PHE A 108 11.72 6.72 4.02
C PHE A 108 10.61 7.43 4.77
N TYR A 109 10.58 8.76 4.60
CA TYR A 109 9.53 9.62 5.13
C TYR A 109 9.00 10.51 4.02
N VAL A 110 7.75 10.96 4.16
CA VAL A 110 7.04 11.78 3.17
C VAL A 110 6.38 12.99 3.82
N THR A 111 6.43 14.13 3.15
CA THR A 111 5.59 15.30 3.43
C THR A 111 4.84 15.71 2.16
N ASP A 112 3.71 16.38 2.30
CA ASP A 112 2.93 16.87 1.17
C ASP A 112 2.23 18.20 1.46
N THR A 113 1.72 18.83 0.40
CA THR A 113 1.08 20.14 0.47
C THR A 113 -0.31 20.12 1.13
N ALA A 114 -1.01 18.99 1.15
CA ALA A 114 -2.29 18.86 1.85
C ALA A 114 -2.11 18.72 3.37
N HIS A 115 -0.95 18.23 3.80
CA HIS A 115 -0.63 17.89 5.18
C HIS A 115 0.50 18.75 5.76
N ALA A 116 0.79 19.93 5.18
CA ALA A 116 1.92 20.78 5.57
C ALA A 116 1.93 21.22 7.06
N SER A 117 0.75 21.31 7.68
CA SER A 117 0.62 21.65 9.11
C SER A 117 0.73 20.43 10.04
N SER A 118 0.69 19.21 9.52
CA SER A 118 0.62 17.97 10.31
C SER A 118 1.79 17.84 11.26
N ARG A 119 1.55 17.33 12.47
CA ARG A 119 2.58 17.07 13.47
C ARG A 119 2.36 15.69 14.03
N LEU A 120 3.22 14.77 13.62
CA LEU A 120 3.00 13.34 13.85
C LEU A 120 3.76 12.87 15.08
N THR A 121 3.07 12.12 15.92
CA THR A 121 3.63 11.43 17.09
C THR A 121 3.43 9.94 16.91
N TYR A 122 4.48 9.16 17.16
CA TYR A 122 4.49 7.71 17.05
C TYR A 122 4.65 7.08 18.42
N GLU A 123 3.94 5.97 18.62
CA GLU A 123 4.04 5.12 19.81
C GLU A 123 4.21 3.67 19.38
N THR A 124 5.01 2.92 20.14
CA THR A 124 5.06 1.46 20.07
C THR A 124 4.56 0.86 21.38
N VAL A 125 3.74 -0.18 21.26
CA VAL A 125 3.26 -0.94 22.42
C VAL A 125 3.46 -2.43 22.15
N ALA A 126 3.87 -3.22 23.15
CA ALA A 126 3.97 -4.67 22.99
C ALA A 126 2.63 -5.25 22.55
N GLN A 127 2.63 -6.05 21.48
CA GLN A 127 1.42 -6.62 20.93
C GLN A 127 0.79 -7.64 21.88
N ALA A 128 -0.51 -7.55 22.10
CA ALA A 128 -1.26 -8.58 22.82
C ALA A 128 -1.25 -9.94 22.09
N ASN A 129 -1.23 -11.03 22.85
CA ASN A 129 -1.06 -12.39 22.30
C ASN A 129 -2.39 -13.11 21.98
N SER A 130 -3.49 -12.35 21.80
CA SER A 130 -4.78 -12.86 21.33
C SER A 130 -5.46 -11.80 20.48
N GLY A 131 -6.37 -12.21 19.59
CA GLY A 131 -7.10 -11.30 18.70
C GLY A 131 -7.95 -10.29 19.46
N ASP A 132 -8.70 -10.74 20.47
CA ASP A 132 -9.52 -9.84 21.30
C ASP A 132 -8.65 -8.91 22.14
N GLY A 133 -7.52 -9.40 22.66
CA GLY A 133 -6.55 -8.58 23.38
C GLY A 133 -5.96 -7.49 22.48
N LEU A 134 -5.63 -7.83 21.23
CA LEU A 134 -5.08 -6.88 20.25
C LEU A 134 -6.13 -5.83 19.89
N VAL A 135 -7.37 -6.22 19.61
CA VAL A 135 -8.46 -5.27 19.30
C VAL A 135 -8.75 -4.35 20.48
N ALA A 136 -8.79 -4.88 21.71
CA ALA A 136 -8.96 -4.06 22.91
C ALA A 136 -7.82 -3.06 23.09
N GLN A 137 -6.58 -3.50 22.87
CA GLN A 137 -5.39 -2.66 22.89
C GLN A 137 -5.50 -1.52 21.86
N LEU A 138 -5.77 -1.84 20.58
CA LEU A 138 -5.91 -0.85 19.52
C LEU A 138 -7.04 0.15 19.78
N ASN A 139 -8.17 -0.28 20.35
CA ASN A 139 -9.24 0.63 20.75
C ASN A 139 -8.81 1.60 21.86
N GLN A 140 -7.95 1.18 22.80
CA GLN A 140 -7.38 2.10 23.80
C GLN A 140 -6.44 3.14 23.18
N GLN A 141 -5.63 2.75 22.19
CA GLN A 141 -4.82 3.71 21.42
C GLN A 141 -5.70 4.64 20.55
N GLY A 142 -6.71 4.07 19.89
CA GLY A 142 -7.64 4.79 19.02
C GLY A 142 -8.45 5.85 19.76
N ALA A 143 -8.88 5.59 21.00
CA ALA A 143 -9.52 6.58 21.87
C ALA A 143 -8.60 7.76 22.22
N ARG A 144 -7.27 7.57 22.17
CA ARG A 144 -6.24 8.62 22.36
C ARG A 144 -5.85 9.32 21.05
N GLY A 145 -6.48 8.95 19.93
CA GLY A 145 -6.23 9.49 18.60
C GLY A 145 -5.09 8.82 17.83
N PHE A 146 -4.65 7.63 18.24
CA PHE A 146 -3.61 6.88 17.55
C PHE A 146 -4.22 5.85 16.58
N VAL A 147 -3.85 5.95 15.30
CA VAL A 147 -4.18 4.95 14.28
C VAL A 147 -3.06 3.93 14.12
N PHE A 148 -3.44 2.67 13.94
CA PHE A 148 -2.51 1.58 13.73
C PHE A 148 -1.86 1.66 12.34
N LYS A 149 -0.53 1.58 12.32
CA LYS A 149 0.28 1.66 11.10
C LYS A 149 0.81 0.30 10.66
N GLY A 150 1.20 -0.54 11.62
CA GLY A 150 1.67 -1.89 11.35
C GLY A 150 2.42 -2.51 12.53
N PRO A 151 2.68 -3.82 12.49
CA PRO A 151 3.57 -4.46 13.45
C PRO A 151 5.03 -4.08 13.18
N THR A 152 5.82 -3.96 14.24
CA THR A 152 7.28 -3.79 14.18
C THR A 152 7.95 -4.76 15.14
N MET A 153 9.18 -5.18 14.83
CA MET A 153 9.97 -5.98 15.76
C MET A 153 10.38 -5.11 16.95
N SER A 154 10.15 -5.60 18.16
CA SER A 154 10.60 -4.93 19.36
C SER A 154 12.11 -4.72 19.32
N GLY A 155 12.57 -3.51 19.67
CA GLY A 155 13.97 -3.11 19.56
C GLY A 155 14.94 -3.98 20.35
N ASP A 156 14.49 -4.47 21.50
CA ASP A 156 15.34 -5.00 22.58
C ASP A 156 15.06 -6.47 22.93
N GLY A 157 14.31 -7.22 22.09
CA GLY A 157 14.01 -8.63 22.37
C GLY A 157 13.10 -9.33 21.36
N PRO A 158 12.84 -10.64 21.55
CA PRO A 158 11.87 -11.38 20.76
C PRO A 158 10.46 -10.89 21.14
N GLY A 159 9.89 -10.03 20.30
CA GLY A 159 8.56 -9.48 20.52
C GLY A 159 8.09 -8.71 19.30
N ILE A 160 6.78 -8.67 19.13
CA ILE A 160 6.13 -7.80 18.16
C ILE A 160 5.56 -6.62 18.93
N SER A 161 5.78 -5.42 18.44
CA SER A 161 5.16 -4.20 18.91
C SER A 161 4.22 -3.64 17.85
N LEU A 162 3.11 -3.05 18.27
CA LEU A 162 2.20 -2.32 17.40
C LEU A 162 2.75 -0.90 17.24
N LEU A 163 3.08 -0.50 16.02
CA LEU A 163 3.37 0.89 15.68
C LEU A 163 2.05 1.62 15.42
N THR A 164 1.83 2.69 16.16
CA THR A 164 0.69 3.57 15.99
C THR A 164 1.16 5.01 15.79
N VAL A 165 0.36 5.80 15.10
CA VAL A 165 0.66 7.20 14.77
C VAL A 165 -0.56 8.08 15.06
N ARG A 166 -0.32 9.28 15.57
CA ARG A 166 -1.32 10.32 15.77
C ARG A 166 -0.85 11.59 15.09
N ASP A 167 -1.77 12.31 14.46
CA ASP A 167 -1.54 13.71 14.11
C ASP A 167 -2.04 14.61 15.24
N ALA A 168 -1.13 15.29 15.92
CA ALA A 168 -1.44 16.19 17.02
C ALA A 168 -2.24 17.43 16.58
N THR A 169 -2.27 17.72 15.27
CA THR A 169 -3.07 18.82 14.70
C THR A 169 -4.49 18.41 14.34
N ARG A 170 -4.82 17.11 14.45
CA ARG A 170 -6.15 16.56 14.18
C ARG A 170 -6.77 15.97 15.46
N GLY A 171 -8.09 16.01 15.51
CA GLY A 171 -8.89 15.52 16.64
C GLY A 171 -9.53 14.15 16.42
N ALA A 172 -9.07 13.38 15.43
CA ALA A 172 -9.68 12.11 15.10
C ALA A 172 -9.48 11.06 16.21
N THR A 173 -10.49 10.21 16.37
CA THR A 173 -10.41 9.00 17.20
C THR A 173 -10.64 7.79 16.31
N TYR A 174 -10.16 6.63 16.74
CA TYR A 174 -10.23 5.40 15.97
C TYR A 174 -10.85 4.27 16.79
N SER A 175 -11.63 3.43 16.12
CA SER A 175 -12.19 2.19 16.65
C SER A 175 -11.82 1.03 15.74
N TYR A 176 -11.70 -0.17 16.33
CA TYR A 176 -11.21 -1.36 15.63
C TYR A 176 -12.12 -2.55 15.86
N GLU A 177 -12.29 -3.33 14.80
CA GLU A 177 -13.02 -4.59 14.79
C GLU A 177 -12.22 -5.66 14.02
N ARG A 178 -12.52 -6.93 14.31
CA ARG A 178 -11.93 -8.08 13.61
C ARG A 178 -13.00 -8.92 12.92
N GLN A 179 -12.66 -9.43 11.74
CA GLN A 179 -13.49 -10.38 11.00
C GLN A 179 -12.65 -11.59 10.54
N ALA A 180 -13.31 -12.59 9.95
CA ALA A 180 -12.63 -13.75 9.40
C ALA A 180 -11.49 -13.34 8.45
N ILE A 181 -10.37 -14.07 8.53
CA ILE A 181 -9.20 -13.81 7.68
C ILE A 181 -9.51 -14.16 6.22
N SER A 182 -8.97 -13.38 5.28
CA SER A 182 -9.23 -13.56 3.83
C SER A 182 -8.92 -14.98 3.35
N GLY A 183 -7.87 -15.62 3.88
CA GLY A 183 -7.48 -16.99 3.52
C GLY A 183 -8.51 -18.07 3.87
N SER A 184 -9.51 -17.75 4.69
CA SER A 184 -10.64 -18.65 5.00
C SER A 184 -11.87 -18.42 4.11
N LEU A 185 -11.84 -17.41 3.24
CA LEU A 185 -12.96 -16.93 2.45
C LEU A 185 -12.69 -17.06 0.95
N GLY A 186 -13.68 -17.48 0.18
CA GLY A 186 -13.67 -17.31 -1.27
C GLY A 186 -13.75 -15.83 -1.66
N SER A 187 -13.47 -15.50 -2.93
CA SER A 187 -13.45 -14.12 -3.43
C SER A 187 -14.73 -13.34 -3.12
N ASP A 188 -15.89 -13.92 -3.43
CA ASP A 188 -17.19 -13.26 -3.23
C ASP A 188 -17.50 -13.04 -1.74
N ALA A 189 -17.17 -14.03 -0.89
CA ALA A 189 -17.38 -13.92 0.55
C ALA A 189 -16.45 -12.87 1.17
N PHE A 190 -15.20 -12.79 0.71
CA PHE A 190 -14.28 -11.74 1.15
C PHE A 190 -14.74 -10.35 0.70
N GLN A 191 -15.17 -10.20 -0.55
CA GLN A 191 -15.75 -8.93 -1.03
C GLN A 191 -17.01 -8.53 -0.25
N ALA A 192 -17.88 -9.49 0.08
CA ALA A 192 -19.07 -9.25 0.89
C ALA A 192 -18.71 -8.76 2.30
N GLN A 193 -17.73 -9.39 2.95
CA GLN A 193 -17.20 -8.94 4.25
C GLN A 193 -16.65 -7.51 4.18
N LEU A 194 -15.81 -7.23 3.17
CA LEU A 194 -15.24 -5.89 2.97
C LEU A 194 -16.31 -4.82 2.81
N ASN A 195 -17.33 -5.08 1.98
CA ASN A 195 -18.41 -4.12 1.73
C ASN A 195 -19.35 -3.96 2.93
N ALA A 196 -19.61 -5.02 3.70
CA ALA A 196 -20.40 -4.94 4.92
C ALA A 196 -19.73 -4.04 5.97
N GLU A 197 -18.42 -4.19 6.16
CA GLU A 197 -17.65 -3.32 7.05
C GLU A 197 -17.49 -1.90 6.50
N GLY A 198 -17.21 -1.77 5.21
CA GLY A 198 -17.08 -0.48 4.53
C GLY A 198 -18.35 0.38 4.63
N ALA A 199 -19.53 -0.23 4.52
CA ALA A 199 -20.82 0.46 4.71
C ALA A 199 -21.02 0.98 6.14
N ARG A 200 -20.37 0.36 7.14
CA ARG A 200 -20.37 0.78 8.55
C ARG A 200 -19.29 1.84 8.85
N GLY A 201 -18.49 2.22 7.85
CA GLY A 201 -17.36 3.14 7.99
C GLY A 201 -16.06 2.47 8.43
N PHE A 202 -16.01 1.14 8.48
CA PHE A 202 -14.81 0.38 8.80
C PHE A 202 -13.97 0.15 7.54
N ARG A 203 -12.76 0.72 7.55
CA ARG A 203 -11.76 0.56 6.50
C ARG A 203 -10.93 -0.70 6.77
N LEU A 204 -10.67 -1.51 5.75
CA LEU A 204 -9.75 -2.65 5.87
C LEU A 204 -8.36 -2.13 6.23
N VAL A 205 -7.78 -2.61 7.33
CA VAL A 205 -6.35 -2.42 7.64
C VAL A 205 -5.54 -3.51 6.94
N GLY A 206 -5.96 -4.77 7.11
CA GLY A 206 -5.31 -5.94 6.51
C GLY A 206 -5.35 -7.17 7.43
N PRO A 207 -4.85 -8.33 6.95
CA PRO A 207 -4.69 -9.52 7.77
C PRO A 207 -3.61 -9.29 8.83
N ILE A 208 -3.89 -9.73 10.07
CA ILE A 208 -2.94 -9.67 11.18
C ILE A 208 -3.08 -10.93 12.04
N GLY A 209 -1.96 -11.34 12.66
CA GLY A 209 -1.90 -12.44 13.61
C GLY A 209 -1.65 -11.95 15.03
N ALA A 210 -2.25 -12.62 16.02
CA ALA A 210 -2.02 -12.40 17.44
C ALA A 210 -2.09 -13.73 18.20
N GLY A 211 -0.94 -14.23 18.66
CA GLY A 211 -0.85 -15.57 19.21
C GLY A 211 -1.24 -16.63 18.18
N GLN A 212 -2.29 -17.40 18.48
CA GLN A 212 -2.84 -18.41 17.56
C GLN A 212 -3.95 -17.84 16.65
N ASP A 213 -4.40 -16.60 16.91
CA ASP A 213 -5.46 -15.98 16.12
C ASP A 213 -4.89 -15.35 14.85
N SER A 214 -5.65 -15.42 13.77
CA SER A 214 -5.39 -14.69 12.53
C SER A 214 -6.72 -14.19 11.96
N PHE A 215 -6.78 -12.91 11.62
CA PHE A 215 -8.03 -12.23 11.28
C PHE A 215 -7.77 -11.02 10.37
N ASN A 216 -8.82 -10.56 9.69
CA ASN A 216 -8.78 -9.26 9.04
C ASN A 216 -9.10 -8.18 10.07
N LEU A 217 -8.21 -7.20 10.21
CA LEU A 217 -8.41 -6.04 11.07
C LEU A 217 -9.04 -4.91 10.27
N TYR A 218 -10.01 -4.24 10.88
CA TYR A 218 -10.66 -3.05 10.34
C TYR A 218 -10.53 -1.89 11.31
N ALA A 219 -10.43 -0.68 10.77
CA ALA A 219 -10.36 0.56 11.53
C ALA A 219 -11.41 1.55 11.03
N ARG A 220 -12.10 2.21 11.94
CA ARG A 220 -13.03 3.29 11.66
C ARG A 220 -12.55 4.53 12.38
N ASP A 221 -12.37 5.62 11.64
CA ASP A 221 -12.13 6.93 12.24
C ASP A 221 -13.45 7.59 12.65
N SER A 222 -13.38 8.71 13.37
CA SER A 222 -14.56 9.45 13.83
C SER A 222 -15.28 10.23 12.71
N SER A 223 -14.90 10.07 11.45
CA SER A 223 -15.61 10.67 10.31
C SER A 223 -16.84 9.86 9.91
N ALA A 224 -17.61 10.39 8.96
CA ALA A 224 -18.74 9.71 8.34
C ALA A 224 -18.35 8.98 7.03
N THR A 225 -17.05 8.80 6.77
CA THR A 225 -16.57 8.18 5.53
C THR A 225 -16.97 6.71 5.47
N THR A 226 -17.50 6.28 4.33
CA THR A 226 -17.78 4.88 4.03
C THR A 226 -16.90 4.38 2.90
N TYR A 227 -16.79 3.05 2.76
CA TYR A 227 -15.93 2.41 1.77
C TYR A 227 -16.69 1.34 0.99
N SER A 228 -16.40 1.23 -0.30
CA SER A 228 -16.78 0.07 -1.12
C SER A 228 -15.52 -0.59 -1.69
N TYR A 229 -15.59 -1.90 -1.92
CA TYR A 229 -14.44 -2.69 -2.34
C TYR A 229 -14.77 -3.56 -3.53
N THR A 230 -13.76 -3.68 -4.40
CA THR A 230 -13.73 -4.60 -5.53
C THR A 230 -12.59 -5.60 -5.30
N VAL A 231 -12.92 -6.90 -5.37
CA VAL A 231 -11.95 -7.99 -5.30
C VAL A 231 -11.90 -8.67 -6.65
N ILE A 232 -10.73 -8.59 -7.30
CA ILE A 232 -10.49 -9.18 -8.62
C ILE A 232 -9.62 -10.41 -8.40
N ALA A 233 -10.19 -11.59 -8.63
CA ALA A 233 -9.43 -12.83 -8.62
C ALA A 233 -8.34 -12.80 -9.70
N VAL A 234 -7.13 -13.20 -9.34
CA VAL A 234 -5.99 -13.30 -10.26
C VAL A 234 -5.39 -14.71 -10.21
N SER A 235 -4.90 -15.15 -11.35
CA SER A 235 -4.05 -16.33 -11.45
C SER A 235 -2.60 -15.95 -11.12
N GLY A 236 -1.78 -16.91 -10.69
CA GLY A 236 -0.36 -16.66 -10.45
C GLY A 236 -0.06 -16.00 -9.10
N SER A 237 1.03 -15.23 -9.05
CA SER A 237 1.67 -14.78 -7.81
C SER A 237 1.00 -13.57 -7.11
N GLY A 238 -0.21 -13.20 -7.54
CA GLY A 238 -0.84 -11.94 -7.13
C GLY A 238 -0.38 -10.72 -7.94
N GLY A 239 0.62 -10.92 -8.80
CA GLY A 239 1.00 -10.03 -9.89
C GLY A 239 0.14 -10.24 -11.13
N MET A 240 0.21 -9.30 -12.08
CA MET A 240 -0.35 -9.50 -13.41
C MET A 240 0.68 -10.18 -14.31
N ALA A 241 0.24 -10.74 -15.43
CA ALA A 241 1.10 -11.44 -16.39
C ALA A 241 2.30 -10.60 -16.87
N SER A 242 2.12 -9.28 -16.99
CA SER A 242 3.15 -8.33 -17.41
C SER A 242 2.89 -6.94 -16.85
N GLY A 243 3.88 -6.04 -16.99
CA GLY A 243 3.71 -4.62 -16.65
C GLY A 243 2.58 -3.93 -17.43
N ASP A 244 2.33 -4.32 -18.68
CA ASP A 244 1.25 -3.75 -19.48
C ASP A 244 -0.12 -4.20 -18.99
N ALA A 245 -0.26 -5.49 -18.65
CA ALA A 245 -1.47 -6.00 -18.03
C ALA A 245 -1.73 -5.35 -16.66
N LEU A 246 -0.68 -5.12 -15.87
CA LEU A 246 -0.75 -4.37 -14.61
C LEU A 246 -1.21 -2.92 -14.85
N ARG A 247 -0.60 -2.22 -15.80
CA ARG A 247 -0.97 -0.84 -16.12
C ARG A 247 -2.42 -0.74 -16.60
N GLN A 248 -2.87 -1.66 -17.44
CA GLN A 248 -4.26 -1.72 -17.87
C GLN A 248 -5.21 -1.89 -16.68
N ARG A 249 -4.93 -2.84 -15.77
CA ARG A 249 -5.72 -3.07 -14.56
C ARG A 249 -5.80 -1.81 -13.69
N MET A 250 -4.66 -1.16 -13.44
CA MET A 250 -4.60 0.06 -12.65
C MET A 250 -5.38 1.20 -13.30
N ASN A 251 -5.31 1.37 -14.62
CA ASN A 251 -6.07 2.39 -15.33
C ASN A 251 -7.59 2.12 -15.28
N GLU A 252 -8.02 0.87 -15.46
CA GLU A 252 -9.44 0.48 -15.41
C GLU A 252 -10.07 0.75 -14.03
N GLN A 253 -9.37 0.41 -12.95
CA GLN A 253 -9.84 0.63 -11.57
C GLN A 253 -9.69 2.09 -11.15
N GLY A 254 -8.56 2.72 -11.51
CA GLY A 254 -8.29 4.12 -11.25
C GLY A 254 -9.31 5.06 -11.88
N ALA A 255 -9.75 4.80 -13.12
CA ALA A 255 -10.81 5.55 -13.78
C ALA A 255 -12.15 5.55 -13.01
N GLN A 256 -12.40 4.52 -12.20
CA GLN A 256 -13.57 4.39 -11.34
C GLN A 256 -13.39 5.06 -9.98
N GLY A 257 -12.18 5.56 -9.68
CA GLY A 257 -11.81 6.12 -8.39
C GLY A 257 -11.33 5.07 -7.38
N ASP A 258 -11.04 3.85 -7.83
CA ASP A 258 -10.66 2.77 -6.90
C ASP A 258 -9.14 2.81 -6.61
N PHE A 259 -8.81 2.81 -5.31
CA PHE A 259 -7.44 2.80 -4.80
C PHE A 259 -6.95 1.36 -4.54
N TYR A 260 -5.79 0.99 -5.05
CA TYR A 260 -5.22 -0.34 -4.92
C TYR A 260 -4.69 -0.60 -3.50
N LEU A 261 -5.19 -1.66 -2.86
CA LEU A 261 -4.81 -2.06 -1.50
C LEU A 261 -3.83 -3.23 -1.45
N GLY A 262 -3.54 -3.89 -2.58
CA GLY A 262 -2.67 -5.06 -2.61
C GLY A 262 -3.37 -6.34 -3.04
N ALA A 263 -2.61 -7.42 -3.07
CA ALA A 263 -3.09 -8.77 -3.32
C ALA A 263 -3.21 -9.56 -2.02
N PHE A 264 -4.29 -10.32 -1.87
CA PHE A 264 -4.63 -11.06 -0.66
C PHE A 264 -4.80 -12.53 -0.97
N SER A 265 -4.26 -13.40 -0.10
CA SER A 265 -4.56 -14.83 -0.16
C SER A 265 -5.99 -15.11 0.28
N LEU A 266 -6.65 -15.97 -0.48
CA LEU A 266 -8.03 -16.40 -0.33
C LEU A 266 -8.10 -17.90 -0.08
N GLN A 267 -9.30 -18.41 0.20
CA GLN A 267 -9.56 -19.83 0.38
C GLN A 267 -9.04 -20.65 -0.81
N GLY A 268 -8.43 -21.79 -0.50
CA GLY A 268 -7.89 -22.70 -1.51
C GLY A 268 -6.60 -22.22 -2.19
N GLY A 269 -5.96 -21.18 -1.65
CA GLY A 269 -4.71 -20.63 -2.20
C GLY A 269 -4.92 -19.69 -3.40
N ALA A 270 -6.16 -19.34 -3.71
CA ALA A 270 -6.47 -18.30 -4.69
C ALA A 270 -5.95 -16.94 -4.20
N ILE A 271 -5.70 -16.02 -5.15
CA ILE A 271 -5.27 -14.65 -4.85
C ILE A 271 -6.30 -13.67 -5.41
N GLY A 272 -6.61 -12.63 -4.63
CA GLY A 272 -7.47 -11.52 -5.06
C GLY A 272 -6.75 -10.19 -4.92
N GLN A 273 -6.74 -9.39 -5.98
CA GLN A 273 -6.35 -7.99 -5.93
C GLN A 273 -7.52 -7.17 -5.38
N VAL A 274 -7.26 -6.36 -4.36
CA VAL A 274 -8.29 -5.59 -3.66
C VAL A 274 -8.13 -4.12 -4.01
N PHE A 275 -9.23 -3.50 -4.41
CA PHE A 275 -9.36 -2.08 -4.61
C PHE A 275 -10.44 -1.50 -3.69
N GLU A 276 -10.24 -0.27 -3.25
CA GLU A 276 -11.12 0.43 -2.31
C GLU A 276 -11.53 1.79 -2.88
N LYS A 277 -12.81 2.12 -2.77
CA LYS A 277 -13.33 3.45 -3.04
C LYS A 277 -13.87 4.07 -1.77
N SER A 278 -13.28 5.19 -1.37
CA SER A 278 -13.78 6.03 -0.29
C SER A 278 -14.96 6.87 -0.76
N SER A 279 -15.96 7.10 0.10
CA SER A 279 -17.01 8.07 -0.16
C SER A 279 -16.50 9.52 -0.26
N ALA A 280 -15.28 9.78 0.22
CA ALA A 280 -14.59 11.06 0.06
C ALA A 280 -13.77 11.13 -1.26
N GLN A 281 -13.70 10.05 -2.04
CA GLN A 281 -13.01 10.04 -3.32
C GLN A 281 -13.77 10.86 -4.36
N ASN A 282 -13.09 11.86 -4.92
CA ASN A 282 -13.62 12.71 -5.98
C ASN A 282 -12.86 12.42 -7.28
N GLY A 283 -13.55 11.84 -8.25
CA GLY A 283 -12.98 11.52 -9.56
C GLY A 283 -12.00 10.35 -9.54
N ALA A 284 -11.23 10.24 -10.62
CA ALA A 284 -10.32 9.13 -10.86
C ALA A 284 -9.08 9.17 -9.95
N VAL A 285 -8.60 7.98 -9.57
CA VAL A 285 -7.24 7.77 -9.06
C VAL A 285 -6.36 7.49 -10.26
N GLU A 286 -5.28 8.25 -10.42
CA GLU A 286 -4.35 8.03 -11.51
C GLU A 286 -3.13 7.29 -11.00
N TYR A 287 -2.68 6.28 -11.75
CA TYR A 287 -1.53 5.45 -11.41
C TYR A 287 -0.37 5.67 -12.38
N ASP A 288 0.84 5.71 -11.82
CA ASP A 288 2.09 5.59 -12.56
C ASP A 288 2.73 4.24 -12.26
N LEU A 289 3.22 3.58 -13.31
CA LEU A 289 3.92 2.31 -13.21
C LEU A 289 5.30 2.42 -13.84
N SER A 290 6.32 2.30 -13.00
CA SER A 290 7.72 2.50 -13.39
C SER A 290 8.55 1.27 -13.06
N ALA A 291 9.39 0.81 -13.99
CA ALA A 291 10.27 -0.33 -13.75
C ALA A 291 11.24 -0.05 -12.58
N VAL A 292 11.42 -1.03 -11.70
CA VAL A 292 12.38 -0.97 -10.59
C VAL A 292 13.76 -1.38 -11.09
N ASN A 293 14.76 -0.58 -10.74
CA ASN A 293 16.16 -1.00 -10.80
C ASN A 293 16.59 -1.46 -9.40
N LEU A 294 16.82 -2.76 -9.23
CA LEU A 294 17.17 -3.35 -7.92
C LEU A 294 18.58 -2.95 -7.43
N GLU A 295 19.44 -2.50 -8.35
CA GLU A 295 20.79 -2.02 -8.03
C GLU A 295 20.84 -0.52 -7.70
N GLN A 296 19.68 0.15 -7.70
CA GLN A 296 19.60 1.59 -7.49
C GLN A 296 20.01 1.98 -6.06
N SER A 297 20.90 2.96 -5.94
CA SER A 297 21.32 3.49 -4.64
C SER A 297 20.15 4.19 -3.91
N ALA A 298 20.30 4.40 -2.60
CA ALA A 298 19.31 5.13 -1.81
C ALA A 298 19.03 6.53 -2.37
N ASP A 299 20.08 7.27 -2.74
CA ASP A 299 19.96 8.61 -3.32
C ASP A 299 19.24 8.59 -4.66
N GLN A 300 19.54 7.60 -5.50
CA GLN A 300 18.86 7.45 -6.78
C GLN A 300 17.37 7.11 -6.57
N LYS A 301 17.03 6.20 -5.64
CA LYS A 301 15.63 5.86 -5.33
C LYS A 301 14.89 7.08 -4.78
N LEU A 302 15.52 7.81 -3.85
CA LEU A 302 14.99 9.03 -3.28
C LEU A 302 14.74 10.11 -4.34
N ALA A 303 15.69 10.32 -5.26
CA ALA A 303 15.53 11.28 -6.36
C ALA A 303 14.36 10.90 -7.27
N ALA A 304 14.22 9.61 -7.62
CA ALA A 304 13.12 9.12 -8.44
C ALA A 304 11.75 9.26 -7.74
N MET A 305 11.68 9.03 -6.43
CA MET A 305 10.47 9.25 -5.64
C MET A 305 10.11 10.74 -5.57
N ASN A 306 11.09 11.62 -5.36
CA ASN A 306 10.90 13.07 -5.33
C ASN A 306 10.45 13.65 -6.68
N GLN A 307 10.99 13.14 -7.79
CA GLN A 307 10.55 13.55 -9.13
C GLN A 307 9.07 13.24 -9.39
N ARG A 308 8.57 12.11 -8.86
CA ARG A 308 7.15 11.73 -8.95
C ARG A 308 6.29 12.52 -7.98
N ALA A 309 6.76 12.73 -6.75
CA ALA A 309 6.04 13.50 -5.73
C ALA A 309 5.81 14.96 -6.16
N ALA A 310 6.78 15.55 -6.87
CA ALA A 310 6.64 16.89 -7.46
C ALA A 310 5.52 16.95 -8.53
N GLN A 311 5.18 15.80 -9.12
CA GLN A 311 4.07 15.62 -10.06
C GLN A 311 2.83 15.02 -9.37
N GLY A 312 2.79 15.04 -8.03
CA GLY A 312 1.70 14.54 -7.20
C GLY A 312 1.54 13.02 -7.13
N PHE A 313 2.46 12.25 -7.74
CA PHE A 313 2.46 10.80 -7.64
C PHE A 313 3.24 10.34 -6.40
N PHE A 314 2.53 9.68 -5.49
CA PHE A 314 3.08 9.15 -4.25
C PHE A 314 3.20 7.64 -4.32
N PHE A 315 4.24 7.10 -3.66
CA PHE A 315 4.52 5.68 -3.63
C PHE A 315 3.38 4.89 -3.00
N VAL A 316 2.95 3.81 -3.66
CA VAL A 316 1.97 2.86 -3.15
C VAL A 316 2.66 1.56 -2.73
N SER A 317 3.30 0.88 -3.69
CA SER A 317 4.00 -0.39 -3.47
C SER A 317 4.98 -0.67 -4.61
N ASP A 318 5.99 -1.48 -4.34
CA ASP A 318 6.69 -2.23 -5.38
C ASP A 318 5.90 -3.53 -5.64
N LEU A 319 5.71 -3.90 -6.92
CA LEU A 319 4.90 -5.02 -7.37
C LEU A 319 5.67 -5.85 -8.39
N SER A 320 5.70 -7.16 -8.19
CA SER A 320 6.26 -8.09 -9.17
C SER A 320 5.16 -8.63 -10.09
N THR A 321 5.52 -8.88 -11.34
CA THR A 321 4.67 -9.50 -12.36
C THR A 321 5.14 -10.93 -12.64
N ASP A 322 4.27 -11.75 -13.21
CA ASP A 322 4.58 -13.17 -13.45
C ASP A 322 5.70 -13.39 -14.48
N ASP A 323 6.03 -12.36 -15.28
CA ASP A 323 7.19 -12.32 -16.17
C ASP A 323 8.54 -12.06 -15.45
N GLY A 324 8.54 -11.94 -14.12
CA GLY A 324 9.73 -11.72 -13.29
C GLY A 324 10.17 -10.26 -13.18
N SER A 325 9.45 -9.33 -13.81
CA SER A 325 9.72 -7.89 -13.68
C SER A 325 9.17 -7.35 -12.36
N THR A 326 9.75 -6.24 -11.89
CA THR A 326 9.25 -5.51 -10.71
C THR A 326 9.05 -4.04 -11.06
N TYR A 327 7.94 -3.48 -10.57
CA TYR A 327 7.53 -2.12 -10.86
C TYR A 327 7.16 -1.37 -9.58
N THR A 328 7.54 -0.10 -9.49
CA THR A 328 7.01 0.82 -8.50
C THR A 328 5.67 1.35 -9.01
N LEU A 329 4.62 1.08 -8.23
CA LEU A 329 3.31 1.69 -8.37
C LEU A 329 3.27 2.98 -7.56
N SER A 330 2.92 4.09 -8.21
CA SER A 330 2.61 5.36 -7.56
C SER A 330 1.20 5.81 -7.93
N ALA A 331 0.57 6.60 -7.07
CA ALA A 331 -0.79 7.09 -7.29
C ALA A 331 -0.92 8.58 -6.96
N ARG A 332 -1.85 9.25 -7.64
CA ARG A 332 -2.28 10.63 -7.34
C ARG A 332 -3.81 10.74 -7.33
N ASN A 333 -4.29 11.86 -6.78
CA ASN A 333 -5.73 12.17 -6.65
C ASN A 333 -6.53 11.21 -5.76
N ALA A 334 -5.87 10.35 -4.99
CA ALA A 334 -6.52 9.52 -3.98
C ALA A 334 -6.91 10.37 -2.77
N ALA A 335 -8.13 10.19 -2.26
CA ALA A 335 -8.63 10.88 -1.06
C ALA A 335 -7.80 10.58 0.19
N SER A 336 -7.15 9.43 0.24
CA SER A 336 -6.26 9.04 1.33
C SER A 336 -5.16 8.14 0.78
N LEU A 337 -3.93 8.64 0.80
CA LEU A 337 -2.75 7.86 0.41
C LEU A 337 -2.40 6.86 1.51
N ARG A 338 -2.34 5.59 1.12
CA ARG A 338 -1.94 4.49 1.98
C ARG A 338 -1.12 3.48 1.19
N SER A 339 -0.15 2.88 1.86
CA SER A 339 0.57 1.77 1.27
C SER A 339 -0.01 0.45 1.80
N PRO A 340 -0.14 -0.58 0.96
CA PRO A 340 -0.48 -1.95 1.38
C PRO A 340 0.44 -2.49 2.48
N LEU A 341 1.71 -2.07 2.48
CA LEU A 341 2.76 -2.64 3.32
C LEU A 341 2.93 -1.92 4.65
N VAL A 342 2.57 -0.64 4.72
CA VAL A 342 2.88 0.24 5.86
C VAL A 342 1.71 1.10 6.32
N GLY A 343 0.51 0.76 5.87
CA GLY A 343 -0.74 1.38 6.31
C GLY A 343 -0.83 2.86 5.94
N VAL A 344 -1.45 3.62 6.85
CA VAL A 344 -1.68 5.06 6.69
C VAL A 344 -0.39 5.87 6.84
N ALA A 345 -0.17 6.85 5.96
CA ALA A 345 0.92 7.82 6.10
C ALA A 345 0.49 8.99 6.99
N PHE A 346 -0.57 9.70 6.60
CA PHE A 346 -1.17 10.80 7.35
C PHE A 346 -2.51 10.36 7.95
N PRO A 347 -2.67 10.38 9.29
CA PRO A 347 -3.96 10.15 9.93
C PRO A 347 -4.99 11.19 9.48
N ASN A 348 -6.20 10.75 9.13
CA ASN A 348 -7.34 11.63 8.80
C ASN A 348 -7.80 12.46 10.00
#